data_AF-A0A8J8A5B3-F1
#
_entry.id   AF-A0A8J8A5B3-F1
#
_cell.length_a   1.000
_cell.length_b   1.000
_cell.length_c   1.000
_cell.angle_alpha   90.00
_cell.angle_beta   90.00
_cell.angle_gamma   90.00
#
_symmetry.space_group_name_H-M   'P 1'
#
loop_
_entity.id
_entity.type
_entity.pdbx_description
1 polymer ?
#
loop_
_entity_poly.entity_id
_entity_poly.type
_entity_poly.pdbx_seq_one_letter_code
_entity_poly.pdbx_strand_id
1 'polypeptide(L)'
;MSRSKLDEFFKSLGGRENKKSDLEILDEIEDSLKEGNIDHAILLLRDISKEHNLFLALRMVLREILSTGNLTGNKSGAIPPNEAEVRSRIKELTILVNTILNPLHRAVLMADIAIAFYKINDDFSGDMTLKAAIDLAINSTNILKEIILGLVNHGLLDKAGYAMNLVKDPEKLDVVLAQLAEKLYREGDLEKATRVLKHITHPFHKAMALYSIALIEADRNREDAKKILEVAFKVAEKINDPHARFEVNMKLYDLKHTLEGTSVNLMSVLSGEGKPQE
;
A
#
# COMPACT_ATOMS: atom_id res chain seq x y z
N MET A 1 52.79 9.38 41.12
CA MET A 1 52.10 9.42 39.81
C MET A 1 51.47 10.79 39.67
N SER A 2 51.90 11.59 38.70
CA SER A 2 51.40 12.96 38.52
C SER A 2 49.95 12.94 38.00
N ARG A 3 49.13 13.93 38.42
CA ARG A 3 47.76 14.15 37.91
C ARG A 3 47.67 14.09 36.38
N SER A 4 48.73 14.55 35.69
CA SER A 4 48.88 14.48 34.23
C SER A 4 48.78 13.07 33.63
N LYS A 5 49.28 12.02 34.32
CA LYS A 5 49.18 10.64 33.80
C LYS A 5 47.81 10.02 34.04
N LEU A 6 47.09 10.47 35.08
CA LEU A 6 45.69 10.08 35.31
C LEU A 6 44.77 10.78 34.31
N ASP A 7 45.00 12.06 34.01
CA ASP A 7 44.23 12.79 32.99
C ASP A 7 44.47 12.26 31.56
N GLU A 8 45.69 11.82 31.23
CA GLU A 8 45.98 11.09 29.98
C GLU A 8 45.28 9.73 29.93
N PHE A 9 45.24 9.00 31.04
CA PHE A 9 44.57 7.70 31.14
C PHE A 9 43.04 7.83 30.99
N PHE A 10 42.43 8.88 31.56
CA PHE A 10 41.01 9.18 31.35
C PHE A 10 40.71 9.74 29.94
N LYS A 11 41.66 10.46 29.32
CA LYS A 11 41.56 10.82 27.89
C LYS A 11 41.68 9.61 26.96
N SER A 12 42.52 8.62 27.28
CA SER A 12 42.63 7.39 26.48
C SER A 12 41.44 6.44 26.67
N LEU A 13 40.72 6.54 27.80
CA LEU A 13 39.43 5.87 28.04
C LEU A 13 38.23 6.67 27.50
N GLY A 14 38.44 7.94 27.17
CA GLY A 14 37.43 8.88 26.69
C GLY A 14 37.32 8.99 25.17
N GLY A 15 37.86 8.02 24.43
CA GLY A 15 37.59 7.85 23.00
C GLY A 15 36.16 7.37 22.78
N ARG A 16 35.16 8.20 23.12
CA ARG A 16 33.87 8.10 22.44
C ARG A 16 34.13 8.55 21.02
N GLU A 17 34.34 7.60 20.11
CA GLU A 17 33.91 7.84 18.73
C GLU A 17 32.51 8.45 18.85
N ASN A 18 32.36 9.69 18.41
CA ASN A 18 31.06 10.34 18.36
C ASN A 18 30.24 9.54 17.34
N LYS A 19 29.60 8.46 17.81
CA LYS A 19 28.76 7.62 16.97
C LYS A 19 27.68 8.54 16.42
N LYS A 20 27.63 8.65 15.09
CA LYS A 20 26.63 9.49 14.41
C LYS A 20 25.25 9.16 14.95
N SER A 21 24.45 10.19 15.17
CA SER A 21 23.05 10.00 15.53
C SER A 21 22.30 9.34 14.37
N ASP A 22 21.22 8.62 14.66
CA ASP A 22 20.39 8.03 13.60
C ASP A 22 19.91 9.06 12.55
N LEU A 23 19.72 10.32 12.94
CA LEU A 23 19.30 11.38 12.01
C LEU A 23 20.43 11.76 11.04
N GLU A 24 21.66 11.91 11.53
CA GLU A 24 22.82 12.15 10.67
C GLU A 24 23.07 10.96 9.73
N ILE A 25 22.81 9.74 10.18
CA ILE A 25 22.90 8.54 9.35
C ILE A 25 21.79 8.55 8.28
N LEU A 26 20.56 8.96 8.61
CA LEU A 26 19.45 9.09 7.65
C LEU A 26 19.76 10.13 6.57
N ASP A 27 20.33 11.28 6.96
CA ASP A 27 20.76 12.32 6.01
C ASP A 27 21.84 11.78 5.06
N GLU A 28 22.84 11.05 5.60
CA GLU A 28 23.90 10.44 4.78
C GLU A 28 23.36 9.34 3.85
N ILE A 29 22.37 8.56 4.29
CA ILE A 29 21.66 7.61 3.44
C ILE A 29 20.97 8.35 2.29
N GLU A 30 20.24 9.43 2.58
CA GLU A 30 19.55 10.21 1.55
C GLU A 30 20.53 10.76 0.50
N ASP A 31 21.66 11.32 0.94
CA ASP A 31 22.71 11.83 0.06
C ASP A 31 23.35 10.72 -0.77
N SER A 32 23.62 9.56 -0.16
CA SER A 32 24.13 8.38 -0.87
C SER A 32 23.18 7.91 -1.96
N LEU A 33 21.87 7.89 -1.69
CA LEU A 33 20.85 7.51 -2.66
C LEU A 33 20.74 8.53 -3.81
N LYS A 34 20.82 9.83 -3.51
CA LYS A 34 20.85 10.90 -4.56
C LYS A 34 22.05 10.76 -5.50
N GLU A 35 23.18 10.29 -4.98
CA GLU A 35 24.39 10.02 -5.76
C GLU A 35 24.36 8.67 -6.49
N GLY A 36 23.32 7.85 -6.27
CA GLY A 36 23.20 6.51 -6.84
C GLY A 36 24.04 5.44 -6.13
N ASN A 37 24.64 5.76 -4.98
CA ASN A 37 25.48 4.87 -4.19
C ASN A 37 24.64 4.01 -3.22
N ILE A 38 23.89 3.07 -3.78
CA ILE A 38 22.99 2.19 -3.02
C ILE A 38 23.77 1.30 -2.03
N ASP A 39 24.97 0.85 -2.39
CA ASP A 39 25.75 -0.04 -1.51
C ASP A 39 26.20 0.69 -0.24
N HIS A 40 26.65 1.94 -0.35
CA HIS A 40 26.98 2.74 0.83
C HIS A 40 25.74 3.00 1.70
N ALA A 41 24.61 3.32 1.08
CA ALA A 41 23.35 3.48 1.80
C ALA A 41 22.95 2.20 2.58
N ILE A 42 23.14 1.01 1.99
CA ILE A 42 22.86 -0.27 2.66
C ILE A 42 23.79 -0.50 3.85
N LEU A 43 25.09 -0.17 3.73
CA LEU A 43 26.05 -0.32 4.82
C LEU A 43 25.64 0.52 6.04
N LEU A 44 25.22 1.76 5.81
CA LEU A 44 24.81 2.70 6.87
C LEU A 44 23.59 2.23 7.67
N LEU A 45 22.73 1.39 7.09
CA LEU A 45 21.55 0.85 7.80
C LEU A 45 21.92 0.09 9.08
N ARG A 46 23.10 -0.55 9.10
CA ARG A 46 23.57 -1.36 10.24
C ARG A 46 23.88 -0.52 11.48
N ASP A 47 24.11 0.77 11.28
CA ASP A 47 24.48 1.69 12.36
C ASP A 47 23.28 2.38 12.99
N ILE A 48 22.08 2.24 12.40
CA ILE A 48 20.84 2.81 12.92
C ILE A 48 20.39 2.04 14.15
N SER A 49 20.21 2.76 15.25
CA SER A 49 19.88 2.18 16.55
C SER A 49 18.38 2.04 16.80
N LYS A 50 17.56 2.99 16.38
CA LYS A 50 16.11 2.97 16.62
C LYS A 50 15.38 2.26 15.49
N GLU A 51 14.52 1.30 15.86
CA GLU A 51 13.74 0.52 14.89
C GLU A 51 12.91 1.40 13.94
N HIS A 52 12.27 2.46 14.43
CA HIS A 52 11.47 3.35 13.58
C HIS A 52 12.33 4.04 12.51
N ASN A 53 13.54 4.48 12.87
CA ASN A 53 14.47 5.09 11.92
C ASN A 53 14.99 4.05 10.93
N LEU A 54 15.26 2.83 11.39
CA LEU A 54 15.69 1.73 10.52
C LEU A 54 14.60 1.36 9.51
N PHE A 55 13.33 1.33 9.94
CA PHE A 55 12.19 1.14 9.06
C PHE A 55 12.12 2.22 7.97
N LEU A 56 12.27 3.49 8.34
CA LEU A 56 12.27 4.61 7.38
C LEU A 56 13.43 4.50 6.39
N ALA A 57 14.64 4.23 6.90
CA ALA A 57 15.84 4.07 6.08
C ALA A 57 15.71 2.90 5.10
N LEU A 58 15.23 1.75 5.57
CA LEU A 58 14.95 0.59 4.73
C LEU A 58 13.91 0.92 3.64
N ARG A 59 12.85 1.66 3.97
CA ARG A 59 11.86 2.13 2.99
C ARG A 59 12.46 3.06 1.95
N MET A 60 13.38 3.95 2.32
CA MET A 60 14.08 4.84 1.39
C MET A 60 14.92 4.02 0.40
N VAL A 61 15.76 3.10 0.90
CA VAL A 61 16.64 2.28 0.07
C VAL A 61 15.82 1.35 -0.85
N LEU A 62 14.78 0.69 -0.32
CA LEU A 62 13.91 -0.18 -1.12
C LEU A 62 13.16 0.62 -2.20
N ARG A 63 12.68 1.82 -1.88
CA ARG A 63 12.05 2.70 -2.89
C ARG A 63 13.04 3.07 -3.98
N GLU A 64 14.29 3.38 -3.64
CA GLU A 64 15.32 3.69 -4.64
C GLU A 64 15.56 2.49 -5.57
N ILE A 65 15.71 1.28 -5.02
CA ILE A 65 15.82 0.03 -5.82
C ILE A 65 14.60 -0.18 -6.72
N LEU A 66 13.40 0.12 -6.22
CA LEU A 66 12.17 -0.01 -7.01
C LEU A 66 12.04 1.07 -8.09
N SER A 67 12.61 2.26 -7.87
CA SER A 67 12.52 3.41 -8.79
C SER A 67 13.59 3.41 -9.88
N THR A 68 14.81 2.98 -9.54
CA THR A 68 15.90 2.68 -10.50
C THR A 68 15.50 1.55 -11.46
N GLY A 69 14.47 0.80 -11.09
CA GLY A 69 13.82 -0.26 -11.86
C GLY A 69 12.95 0.14 -13.05
N ASN A 70 13.25 1.22 -13.81
CA ASN A 70 12.99 1.21 -15.25
C ASN A 70 14.06 0.32 -15.90
N LEU A 71 13.97 -0.99 -15.66
CA LEU A 71 14.83 -2.02 -16.24
C LEU A 71 14.58 -2.22 -17.76
N THR A 72 13.71 -1.38 -18.34
CA THR A 72 13.56 -1.15 -19.77
C THR A 72 13.70 0.36 -20.07
N GLY A 73 14.93 0.79 -20.31
CA GLY A 73 15.24 1.97 -21.14
C GLY A 73 14.89 3.35 -20.58
N ASN A 74 15.95 4.16 -20.48
CA ASN A 74 15.96 5.62 -20.36
C ASN A 74 15.44 6.21 -19.05
N LYS A 75 16.39 6.43 -18.13
CA LYS A 75 16.86 7.78 -17.81
C LYS A 75 18.26 7.72 -17.19
N SER A 76 19.14 8.60 -17.68
CA SER A 76 20.58 8.68 -17.40
C SER A 76 21.39 7.54 -17.99
N GLY A 77 22.55 7.85 -18.57
CA GLY A 77 23.49 6.90 -19.18
C GLY A 77 24.16 5.93 -18.21
N ALA A 78 23.44 5.49 -17.18
CA ALA A 78 23.84 4.41 -16.29
C ALA A 78 23.59 3.07 -16.99
N ILE A 79 24.60 2.22 -16.98
CA ILE A 79 24.45 0.81 -17.36
C ILE A 79 23.40 0.22 -16.41
N PRO A 80 22.33 -0.44 -16.92
CA PRO A 80 21.35 -1.07 -16.05
C PRO A 80 22.07 -2.01 -15.08
N PRO A 81 21.80 -1.92 -13.77
CA PRO A 81 22.54 -2.68 -12.78
C PRO A 81 22.41 -4.18 -13.07
N ASN A 82 23.51 -4.92 -12.88
CA ASN A 82 23.52 -6.36 -13.11
C ASN A 82 22.47 -7.01 -12.20
N GLU A 83 21.60 -7.86 -12.77
CA GLU A 83 20.54 -8.54 -12.02
C GLU A 83 21.10 -9.28 -10.78
N ALA A 84 22.33 -9.83 -10.88
CA ALA A 84 23.02 -10.48 -9.77
C ALA A 84 23.36 -9.52 -8.61
N GLU A 85 23.72 -8.28 -8.93
CA GLU A 85 24.04 -7.24 -7.96
C GLU A 85 22.78 -6.75 -7.25
N VAL A 86 21.72 -6.47 -8.01
CA VAL A 86 20.40 -6.11 -7.45
C VAL A 86 19.90 -7.23 -6.54
N ARG A 87 20.01 -8.49 -6.97
CA ARG A 87 19.65 -9.66 -6.17
C ARG A 87 20.45 -9.75 -4.86
N SER A 88 21.75 -9.43 -4.90
CA SER A 88 22.59 -9.39 -3.70
C SER A 88 22.11 -8.33 -2.72
N ARG A 89 21.84 -7.12 -3.21
CA ARG A 89 21.29 -6.00 -2.40
C ARG A 89 19.95 -6.37 -1.76
N ILE A 90 19.03 -6.96 -2.53
CA ILE A 90 17.72 -7.40 -2.01
C ILE A 90 17.90 -8.46 -0.91
N LYS A 91 18.83 -9.40 -1.06
CA LYS A 91 19.11 -10.42 -0.04
C LYS A 91 19.68 -9.81 1.24
N GLU A 92 20.58 -8.83 1.12
CA GLU A 92 21.11 -8.11 2.28
C GLU A 92 20.01 -7.33 3.01
N LEU A 93 19.18 -6.59 2.27
CA LEU A 93 18.03 -5.90 2.82
C LEU A 93 17.05 -6.88 3.49
N THR A 94 16.85 -8.08 2.93
CA THR A 94 16.01 -9.11 3.55
C THR A 94 16.52 -9.51 4.94
N ILE A 95 17.84 -9.59 5.12
CA ILE A 95 18.44 -9.89 6.44
C ILE A 95 18.13 -8.75 7.43
N LEU A 96 18.30 -7.50 7.00
CA LEU A 96 18.01 -6.31 7.84
C LEU A 96 16.51 -6.17 8.15
N VAL A 97 15.62 -6.40 7.18
CA VAL A 97 14.17 -6.38 7.39
C VAL A 97 13.75 -7.44 8.42
N ASN A 98 14.42 -8.59 8.45
CA ASN A 98 14.14 -9.62 9.44
C ASN A 98 14.51 -9.22 10.89
N THR A 99 15.28 -8.14 11.10
CA THR A 99 15.57 -7.61 12.44
C THR A 99 14.50 -6.66 12.98
N ILE A 100 13.55 -6.23 12.13
CA ILE A 100 12.42 -5.39 12.55
C ILE A 100 11.47 -6.23 13.42
N LEU A 101 11.25 -5.78 14.67
CA LEU A 101 10.43 -6.51 15.64
C LEU A 101 8.95 -6.24 15.44
N ASN A 102 8.56 -5.03 15.04
CA ASN A 102 7.17 -4.73 14.73
C ASN A 102 6.70 -5.52 13.50
N PRO A 103 5.73 -6.45 13.66
CA PRO A 103 5.33 -7.34 12.58
C PRO A 103 4.66 -6.61 11.41
N LEU A 104 3.98 -5.49 11.66
CA LEU A 104 3.30 -4.71 10.62
C LEU A 104 4.30 -3.89 9.79
N HIS A 105 5.31 -3.27 10.43
CA HIS A 105 6.42 -2.63 9.72
C HIS A 105 7.18 -3.65 8.87
N ARG A 106 7.45 -4.82 9.44
CA ARG A 106 8.12 -5.90 8.71
C ARG A 106 7.28 -6.41 7.54
N ALA A 107 5.95 -6.53 7.70
CA ALA A 107 5.06 -6.93 6.60
C ALA A 107 5.16 -5.99 5.40
N VAL A 108 5.12 -4.67 5.63
CA VAL A 108 5.25 -3.66 4.57
C VAL A 108 6.60 -3.78 3.86
N LEU A 109 7.69 -3.86 4.62
CA LEU A 109 9.04 -4.01 4.07
C LEU A 109 9.22 -5.33 3.29
N MET A 110 8.64 -6.43 3.77
CA MET A 110 8.67 -7.71 3.06
C MET A 110 7.88 -7.64 1.75
N ALA A 111 6.77 -6.88 1.70
CA ALA A 111 6.05 -6.66 0.44
C ALA A 111 6.89 -5.84 -0.57
N ASP A 112 7.62 -4.83 -0.12
CA ASP A 112 8.56 -4.11 -0.99
C ASP A 112 9.67 -5.03 -1.54
N ILE A 113 10.22 -5.89 -0.69
CA ILE A 113 11.23 -6.89 -1.09
C ILE A 113 10.63 -7.87 -2.10
N ALA A 114 9.40 -8.36 -1.89
CA ALA A 114 8.73 -9.22 -2.85
C ALA A 114 8.59 -8.53 -4.22
N ILE A 115 8.15 -7.27 -4.25
CA ILE A 115 8.09 -6.46 -5.48
C ILE A 115 9.48 -6.36 -6.12
N ALA A 116 10.53 -6.13 -5.34
CA ALA A 116 11.89 -6.05 -5.85
C ALA A 116 12.36 -7.38 -6.49
N PHE A 117 12.04 -8.52 -5.87
CA PHE A 117 12.30 -9.85 -6.45
C PHE A 117 11.53 -10.07 -7.77
N TYR A 118 10.26 -9.68 -7.83
CA TYR A 118 9.48 -9.79 -9.06
C TYR A 118 10.05 -8.95 -10.20
N LYS A 119 10.56 -7.75 -9.91
CA LYS A 119 11.20 -6.89 -10.92
C LYS A 119 12.47 -7.50 -11.53
N ILE A 120 13.13 -8.41 -10.83
CA ILE A 120 14.29 -9.16 -11.33
C ILE A 120 13.93 -10.60 -11.74
N ASN A 121 12.64 -10.86 -12.02
CA ASN A 121 12.12 -12.17 -12.44
C ASN A 121 12.44 -13.33 -11.46
N ASP A 122 12.62 -13.04 -10.17
CA ASP A 122 12.77 -14.05 -9.13
C ASP A 122 11.42 -14.35 -8.46
N ASP A 123 10.53 -15.00 -9.21
CA ASP A 123 9.19 -15.33 -8.73
C ASP A 123 9.21 -16.20 -7.48
N PHE A 124 10.15 -17.14 -7.36
CA PHE A 124 10.24 -18.03 -6.22
C PHE A 124 10.52 -17.26 -4.92
N SER A 125 11.54 -16.40 -4.91
CA SER A 125 11.85 -15.57 -3.74
C SER A 125 10.77 -14.53 -3.48
N GLY A 126 10.19 -13.97 -4.55
CA GLY A 126 9.07 -13.03 -4.46
C GLY A 126 7.85 -13.64 -3.79
N ASP A 127 7.40 -14.82 -4.24
CA ASP A 127 6.21 -15.50 -3.71
C ASP A 127 6.40 -15.93 -2.25
N MET A 128 7.59 -16.44 -1.90
CA MET A 128 7.93 -16.77 -0.51
C MET A 128 7.89 -15.55 0.40
N THR A 129 8.44 -14.42 -0.06
CA THR A 129 8.49 -13.18 0.71
C THR A 129 7.10 -12.55 0.83
N LEU A 130 6.32 -12.55 -0.24
CA LEU A 130 4.95 -12.05 -0.26
C LEU A 130 4.07 -12.85 0.69
N LYS A 131 4.19 -14.18 0.69
CA LYS A 131 3.46 -15.03 1.63
C LYS A 131 3.77 -14.64 3.08
N ALA A 132 5.04 -14.44 3.42
CA ALA A 132 5.42 -14.00 4.75
C ALA A 132 4.87 -12.60 5.10
N ALA A 133 4.84 -11.67 4.14
CA ALA A 133 4.23 -10.36 4.32
C ALA A 133 2.73 -10.46 4.63
N ILE A 134 1.99 -11.32 3.90
CA ILE A 134 0.56 -11.55 4.13
C ILE A 134 0.31 -12.24 5.46
N ASP A 135 1.12 -13.23 5.83
CA ASP A 135 1.01 -13.93 7.12
C ASP A 135 1.18 -12.95 8.30
N LEU A 136 2.14 -12.01 8.21
CA LEU A 136 2.34 -10.95 9.20
C LEU A 136 1.20 -9.92 9.23
N ALA A 137 0.57 -9.66 8.08
CA ALA A 137 -0.46 -8.65 7.92
C ALA A 137 -1.90 -9.19 8.12
N ILE A 138 -2.10 -10.49 8.35
CA ILE A 138 -3.41 -11.14 8.23
C ILE A 138 -4.51 -10.55 9.12
N ASN A 139 -4.16 -9.87 10.21
CA ASN A 139 -5.12 -9.22 11.12
C ASN A 139 -5.21 -7.70 10.92
N SER A 140 -4.52 -7.15 9.92
CA SER A 140 -4.53 -5.73 9.61
C SER A 140 -4.99 -5.50 8.17
N THR A 141 -6.27 -5.18 8.02
CA THR A 141 -6.88 -4.85 6.72
C THR A 141 -6.16 -3.68 6.05
N ASN A 142 -5.68 -2.70 6.83
CA ASN A 142 -4.92 -1.57 6.32
C ASN A 142 -3.57 -1.98 5.72
N ILE A 143 -2.87 -2.94 6.32
CA ILE A 143 -1.59 -3.41 5.80
C ILE A 143 -1.82 -4.35 4.60
N LEU A 144 -2.82 -5.25 4.65
CA LEU A 144 -3.20 -6.05 3.48
C LEU A 144 -3.52 -5.16 2.27
N LYS A 145 -4.26 -4.07 2.50
CA LYS A 145 -4.54 -3.04 1.51
C LYS A 145 -3.27 -2.42 0.94
N GLU A 146 -2.34 -1.98 1.78
CA GLU A 146 -1.06 -1.39 1.34
C GLU A 146 -0.25 -2.37 0.48
N ILE A 147 -0.15 -3.63 0.90
CA ILE A 147 0.57 -4.68 0.17
C ILE A 147 -0.06 -4.91 -1.22
N ILE A 148 -1.37 -5.15 -1.28
CA ILE A 148 -2.08 -5.47 -2.52
C ILE A 148 -2.06 -4.28 -3.48
N LEU A 149 -2.35 -3.07 -3.01
CA LEU A 149 -2.29 -1.88 -3.86
C LEU A 149 -0.85 -1.56 -4.26
N GLY A 150 0.15 -1.85 -3.43
CA GLY A 150 1.56 -1.78 -3.77
C GLY A 150 1.90 -2.63 -4.99
N LEU A 151 1.46 -3.91 -5.01
CA LEU A 151 1.63 -4.80 -6.17
C LEU A 151 0.93 -4.25 -7.41
N VAL A 152 -0.32 -3.80 -7.29
CA VAL A 152 -1.09 -3.21 -8.40
C VAL A 152 -0.42 -1.96 -8.97
N ASN A 153 0.10 -1.07 -8.11
CA ASN A 153 0.77 0.16 -8.54
C ASN A 153 2.10 -0.10 -9.25
N HIS A 154 2.70 -1.28 -9.03
CA HIS A 154 3.86 -1.74 -9.78
C HIS A 154 3.51 -2.60 -11.00
N GLY A 155 2.22 -2.69 -11.37
CA GLY A 155 1.75 -3.46 -12.52
C GLY A 155 1.70 -4.99 -12.30
N LEU A 156 1.94 -5.46 -11.08
CA LEU A 156 2.02 -6.88 -10.73
C LEU A 156 0.64 -7.46 -10.41
N LEU A 157 -0.29 -7.39 -11.38
CA LEU A 157 -1.69 -7.77 -11.17
C LEU A 157 -1.85 -9.25 -10.79
N ASP A 158 -1.10 -10.15 -11.42
CA ASP A 158 -1.16 -11.59 -11.11
C ASP A 158 -0.69 -11.87 -9.67
N LYS A 159 0.35 -11.16 -9.23
CA LYS A 159 0.87 -11.27 -7.86
C LYS A 159 -0.08 -10.65 -6.83
N ALA A 160 -0.77 -9.57 -7.17
CA ALA A 160 -1.86 -9.03 -6.36
C ALA A 160 -3.01 -10.05 -6.21
N GLY A 161 -3.37 -10.73 -7.30
CA GLY A 161 -4.33 -11.84 -7.29
C GLY A 161 -3.88 -12.99 -6.40
N TYR A 162 -2.62 -13.38 -6.50
CA TYR A 162 -2.02 -14.38 -5.62
C TYR A 162 -2.05 -13.96 -4.14
N ALA A 163 -1.67 -12.71 -3.82
CA ALA A 163 -1.74 -12.17 -2.46
C ALA A 163 -3.15 -12.24 -1.87
N MET A 164 -4.17 -11.88 -2.67
CA MET A 164 -5.57 -11.99 -2.26
C MET A 164 -5.98 -13.45 -1.98
N ASN A 165 -5.54 -14.40 -2.80
CA ASN A 165 -5.81 -15.83 -2.58
C ASN A 165 -5.16 -16.39 -1.32
N LEU A 166 -4.08 -15.78 -0.81
CA LEU A 166 -3.46 -16.17 0.46
C LEU A 166 -4.30 -15.72 1.67
N VAL A 167 -5.15 -14.70 1.52
CA VAL A 167 -6.03 -14.22 2.58
C VAL A 167 -7.25 -15.13 2.67
N LYS A 168 -7.28 -15.97 3.71
CA LYS A 168 -8.35 -16.98 3.90
C LYS A 168 -9.74 -16.41 4.16
N ASP A 169 -9.81 -15.20 4.71
CA ASP A 169 -11.05 -14.52 5.07
C ASP A 169 -11.34 -13.41 4.04
N PRO A 170 -12.28 -13.64 3.09
CA PRO A 170 -12.55 -12.69 2.02
C PRO A 170 -13.03 -11.32 2.50
N GLU A 171 -13.71 -11.24 3.65
CA GLU A 171 -14.23 -9.96 4.15
C GLU A 171 -13.10 -8.97 4.47
N LYS A 172 -11.91 -9.48 4.85
CA LYS A 172 -10.72 -8.64 5.07
C LYS A 172 -10.23 -7.95 3.80
N LEU A 173 -10.63 -8.44 2.64
CA LEU A 173 -10.28 -7.87 1.34
C LEU A 173 -11.31 -6.87 0.84
N ASP A 174 -12.51 -6.78 1.43
CA ASP A 174 -13.60 -6.02 0.83
C ASP A 174 -13.29 -4.53 0.66
N VAL A 175 -12.61 -3.92 1.62
CA VAL A 175 -12.12 -2.53 1.51
C VAL A 175 -11.08 -2.40 0.39
N VAL A 176 -10.19 -3.39 0.26
CA VAL A 176 -9.13 -3.41 -0.76
C VAL A 176 -9.74 -3.54 -2.16
N LEU A 177 -10.67 -4.48 -2.32
CA LEU A 177 -11.39 -4.75 -3.55
C LEU A 177 -12.26 -3.55 -3.96
N ALA A 178 -12.89 -2.86 -3.01
CA ALA A 178 -13.64 -1.63 -3.28
C ALA A 178 -12.76 -0.55 -3.92
N GLN A 179 -11.59 -0.28 -3.32
CA GLN A 179 -10.64 0.72 -3.85
C GLN A 179 -10.01 0.28 -5.17
N LEU A 180 -9.71 -1.02 -5.32
CA LEU A 180 -9.18 -1.55 -6.56
C LEU A 180 -10.19 -1.42 -7.70
N ALA A 181 -11.46 -1.73 -7.45
CA ALA A 181 -12.53 -1.55 -8.44
C ALA A 181 -12.67 -0.08 -8.85
N GLU A 182 -12.66 0.86 -7.89
CA GLU A 182 -12.70 2.29 -8.18
C GLU A 182 -11.51 2.74 -9.03
N LYS A 183 -10.30 2.29 -8.69
CA LYS A 183 -9.07 2.61 -9.43
C LYS A 183 -9.14 2.11 -10.88
N LEU A 184 -9.46 0.84 -11.06
CA LEU A 184 -9.59 0.22 -12.39
C LEU A 184 -10.65 0.94 -13.23
N TYR A 185 -11.77 1.31 -12.62
CA TYR A 185 -12.83 2.06 -13.29
C TYR A 185 -12.38 3.46 -13.74
N ARG A 186 -11.64 4.17 -12.87
CA ARG A 186 -11.07 5.49 -13.19
C ARG A 186 -10.10 5.39 -14.37
N GLU A 187 -9.29 4.34 -14.40
CA GLU A 187 -8.34 4.03 -15.48
C GLU A 187 -9.03 3.54 -16.78
N GLY A 188 -10.34 3.29 -16.76
CA GLY A 188 -11.12 2.87 -17.93
C GLY A 188 -11.21 1.35 -18.13
N ASP A 189 -10.66 0.55 -17.22
CA ASP A 189 -10.72 -0.92 -17.26
C ASP A 189 -12.04 -1.42 -16.63
N LEU A 190 -13.14 -1.15 -17.32
CA LEU A 190 -14.51 -1.41 -16.85
C LEU A 190 -14.77 -2.90 -16.57
N GLU A 191 -14.20 -3.79 -17.40
CA GLU A 191 -14.38 -5.23 -17.26
C GLU A 191 -13.71 -5.74 -15.98
N LYS A 192 -12.45 -5.35 -15.74
CA LYS A 192 -11.76 -5.75 -14.50
C LYS A 192 -12.40 -5.10 -13.28
N ALA A 193 -12.80 -3.84 -13.34
CA ALA A 193 -13.52 -3.19 -12.23
C ALA A 193 -14.78 -3.96 -11.85
N THR A 194 -15.59 -4.36 -12.85
CA THR A 194 -16.80 -5.17 -12.64
C THR A 194 -16.49 -6.54 -12.06
N ARG A 195 -15.40 -7.18 -12.51
CA ARG A 195 -14.97 -8.48 -11.98
C ARG A 195 -14.55 -8.36 -10.51
N VAL A 196 -13.79 -7.33 -10.15
CA VAL A 196 -13.38 -7.05 -8.76
C VAL A 196 -14.60 -6.79 -7.86
N LEU A 197 -15.57 -5.98 -8.30
CA LEU A 197 -16.82 -5.75 -7.56
C LEU A 197 -17.59 -7.05 -7.22
N LYS A 198 -17.50 -8.08 -8.06
CA LYS A 198 -18.15 -9.37 -7.80
C LYS A 198 -17.54 -10.12 -6.63
N HIS A 199 -16.25 -9.91 -6.35
CA HIS A 199 -15.53 -10.54 -5.25
C HIS A 199 -15.71 -9.83 -3.91
N ILE A 200 -16.27 -8.61 -3.89
CA ILE A 200 -16.64 -7.94 -2.64
C ILE A 200 -17.82 -8.68 -2.01
N THR A 201 -17.59 -9.22 -0.81
CA THR A 201 -18.52 -10.09 -0.09
C THR A 201 -19.50 -9.31 0.77
N HIS A 202 -19.01 -8.36 1.57
CA HIS A 202 -19.82 -7.62 2.51
C HIS A 202 -20.64 -6.52 1.80
N PRO A 203 -21.98 -6.50 1.95
CA PRO A 203 -22.86 -5.59 1.21
C PRO A 203 -22.52 -4.11 1.38
N PHE A 204 -22.08 -3.69 2.58
CA PHE A 204 -21.68 -2.31 2.84
C PHE A 204 -20.54 -1.86 1.92
N HIS A 205 -19.44 -2.62 1.88
CA HIS A 205 -18.28 -2.28 1.05
C HIS A 205 -18.62 -2.32 -0.43
N LYS A 206 -19.47 -3.27 -0.85
CA LYS A 206 -19.90 -3.38 -2.24
C LYS A 206 -20.78 -2.21 -2.68
N ALA A 207 -21.73 -1.80 -1.84
CA ALA A 207 -22.57 -0.62 -2.10
C ALA A 207 -21.72 0.67 -2.15
N MET A 208 -20.77 0.82 -1.23
CA MET A 208 -19.84 1.96 -1.23
C MET A 208 -18.93 1.99 -2.47
N ALA A 209 -18.44 0.84 -2.93
CA ALA A 209 -17.65 0.75 -4.16
C ALA A 209 -18.47 1.16 -5.40
N LEU A 210 -19.71 0.67 -5.49
CA LEU A 210 -20.65 1.06 -6.56
C LEU A 210 -20.98 2.55 -6.50
N TYR A 211 -21.16 3.11 -5.31
CA TYR A 211 -21.35 4.55 -5.11
C TYR A 211 -20.15 5.37 -5.62
N SER A 212 -18.91 5.01 -5.24
CA SER A 212 -17.70 5.69 -5.73
C SER A 212 -17.60 5.63 -7.26
N ILE A 213 -17.95 4.49 -7.86
CA ILE A 213 -17.96 4.33 -9.31
C ILE A 213 -19.05 5.18 -9.96
N ALA A 214 -20.26 5.21 -9.40
CA ALA A 214 -21.35 6.06 -9.88
C ALA A 214 -21.00 7.55 -9.80
N LEU A 215 -20.27 7.98 -8.75
CA LEU A 215 -19.74 9.34 -8.66
C LEU A 215 -18.79 9.66 -9.81
N ILE A 216 -17.84 8.77 -10.11
CA ILE A 216 -16.89 8.96 -11.22
C ILE A 216 -17.64 9.02 -12.55
N GLU A 217 -18.65 8.18 -12.72
CA GLU A 217 -19.43 8.12 -13.96
C GLU A 217 -20.40 9.29 -14.10
N ALA A 218 -20.82 9.94 -13.01
CA ALA A 218 -21.70 11.10 -13.05
C ALA A 218 -21.14 12.25 -13.90
N ASP A 219 -19.82 12.40 -13.89
CA ASP A 219 -19.09 13.40 -14.68
C ASP A 219 -18.93 13.00 -16.17
N ARG A 220 -19.12 11.71 -16.49
CA ARG A 220 -18.91 11.13 -17.84
C ARG A 220 -20.22 10.86 -18.56
N ASN A 221 -21.10 10.09 -17.92
CA ASN A 221 -22.42 9.72 -18.41
C ASN A 221 -23.41 9.59 -17.25
N ARG A 222 -24.28 10.59 -17.14
CA ARG A 222 -25.28 10.71 -16.08
C ARG A 222 -26.28 9.55 -16.05
N GLU A 223 -26.63 8.98 -17.19
CA GLU A 223 -27.57 7.85 -17.26
C GLU A 223 -26.92 6.53 -16.83
N ASP A 224 -25.65 6.32 -17.17
CA ASP A 224 -24.93 5.14 -16.70
C ASP A 224 -24.63 5.25 -15.19
N ALA A 225 -24.32 6.44 -14.69
CA ALA A 225 -24.20 6.72 -13.26
C ALA A 225 -25.48 6.33 -12.49
N LYS A 226 -26.67 6.68 -13.02
CA LYS A 226 -27.96 6.29 -12.41
C LYS A 226 -28.12 4.77 -12.37
N LYS A 227 -27.82 4.05 -13.45
CA LYS A 227 -27.90 2.57 -13.48
C LYS A 227 -26.99 1.93 -12.43
N ILE A 228 -25.77 2.43 -12.28
CA ILE A 228 -24.82 1.94 -11.27
C ILE A 228 -25.35 2.24 -9.86
N LEU A 229 -25.91 3.43 -9.66
CA LEU A 229 -26.50 3.85 -8.40
C LEU A 229 -27.71 3.00 -8.00
N GLU A 230 -28.57 2.61 -8.94
CA GLU A 230 -29.68 1.67 -8.69
C GLU A 230 -29.18 0.30 -8.21
N VAL A 231 -28.08 -0.20 -8.78
CA VAL A 231 -27.45 -1.43 -8.30
C VAL A 231 -26.91 -1.23 -6.89
N ALA A 232 -26.32 -0.06 -6.58
CA ALA A 232 -25.85 0.26 -5.23
C ALA A 232 -26.99 0.22 -4.19
N PHE A 233 -28.16 0.78 -4.50
CA PHE A 233 -29.35 0.69 -3.62
C PHE A 233 -29.76 -0.76 -3.36
N LYS A 234 -29.87 -1.60 -4.40
CA LYS A 234 -30.22 -3.02 -4.26
C LYS A 234 -29.22 -3.80 -3.41
N VAL A 235 -27.94 -3.41 -3.45
CA VAL A 235 -26.91 -4.01 -2.58
C VAL A 235 -27.04 -3.49 -1.15
N ALA A 236 -27.30 -2.20 -0.96
CA ALA A 236 -27.46 -1.57 0.36
C ALA A 236 -28.64 -2.15 1.16
N GLU A 237 -29.71 -2.60 0.49
CA GLU A 237 -30.84 -3.30 1.13
C GLU A 237 -30.42 -4.56 1.90
N LYS A 238 -29.32 -5.21 1.47
CA LYS A 238 -28.78 -6.43 2.09
C LYS A 238 -27.90 -6.15 3.31
N ILE A 239 -27.68 -4.88 3.67
CA ILE A 239 -26.92 -4.50 4.86
C ILE A 239 -27.78 -4.76 6.10
N ASN A 240 -27.31 -5.66 6.97
CA ASN A 240 -28.02 -6.05 8.19
C ASN A 240 -27.97 -4.97 9.28
N ASP A 241 -26.82 -4.30 9.43
CA ASP A 241 -26.65 -3.24 10.43
C ASP A 241 -27.44 -1.98 10.02
N PRO A 242 -28.44 -1.54 10.83
CA PRO A 242 -29.28 -0.41 10.45
C PRO A 242 -28.52 0.92 10.34
N HIS A 243 -27.48 1.13 11.15
CA HIS A 243 -26.69 2.36 11.13
C HIS A 243 -25.83 2.44 9.88
N ALA A 244 -25.12 1.36 9.54
CA ALA A 244 -24.34 1.25 8.31
C ALA A 244 -25.23 1.36 7.07
N ARG A 245 -26.43 0.75 7.09
CA ARG A 245 -27.41 0.88 6.01
C ARG A 245 -27.88 2.32 5.85
N PHE A 246 -28.16 3.01 6.95
CA PHE A 246 -28.54 4.43 6.94
C PHE A 246 -27.41 5.30 6.37
N GLU A 247 -26.17 5.10 6.81
CA GLU A 247 -25.00 5.84 6.32
C GLU A 247 -24.83 5.70 4.79
N VAL A 248 -24.89 4.47 4.28
CA VAL A 248 -24.80 4.21 2.83
C VAL A 248 -25.96 4.89 2.12
N ASN A 249 -27.20 4.70 2.58
CA ASN A 249 -28.37 5.28 1.93
C ASN A 249 -28.33 6.81 1.87
N MET A 250 -27.86 7.49 2.93
CA MET A 250 -27.66 8.94 2.91
C MET A 250 -26.80 9.37 1.71
N LYS A 251 -25.66 8.70 1.50
CA LYS A 251 -24.76 8.97 0.37
C LYS A 251 -25.41 8.65 -0.98
N LEU A 252 -26.12 7.52 -1.08
CA LEU A 252 -26.78 7.13 -2.32
C LEU A 252 -27.89 8.11 -2.72
N TYR A 253 -28.70 8.57 -1.77
CA TYR A 253 -29.76 9.56 -2.02
C TYR A 253 -29.21 10.94 -2.39
N ASP A 254 -28.14 11.38 -1.73
CA ASP A 254 -27.46 12.65 -2.06
C ASP A 254 -26.99 12.66 -3.53
N LEU A 255 -26.35 11.57 -3.98
CA LEU A 255 -25.95 11.44 -5.38
C LEU A 255 -27.16 11.31 -6.31
N LYS A 256 -28.20 10.57 -5.92
CA LYS A 256 -29.44 10.46 -6.73
C LYS A 256 -30.05 11.83 -7.01
N HIS A 257 -30.21 12.65 -5.98
CA HIS A 257 -30.72 14.02 -6.09
C HIS A 257 -29.80 14.90 -6.94
N THR A 258 -28.49 14.78 -6.73
CA THR A 258 -27.49 15.47 -7.56
C THR A 258 -27.63 15.09 -9.03
N LEU A 259 -27.90 13.81 -9.36
CA LEU A 259 -28.13 13.30 -10.72
C LEU A 259 -29.51 13.66 -11.29
N GLU A 260 -30.50 13.92 -10.45
CA GLU A 260 -31.85 14.34 -10.86
C GLU A 260 -31.98 15.87 -10.99
N GLY A 261 -31.01 16.64 -10.46
CA GLY A 261 -31.05 18.09 -10.46
C GLY A 261 -32.04 18.67 -9.42
N THR A 262 -32.41 17.88 -8.42
CA THR A 262 -33.29 18.27 -7.32
C THR A 262 -32.45 18.55 -6.06
N SER A 263 -32.70 19.65 -5.34
CA SER A 263 -31.99 19.95 -4.10
C SER A 263 -32.44 19.02 -2.97
N VAL A 264 -31.49 18.49 -2.19
CA VAL A 264 -31.74 17.58 -1.06
C VAL A 264 -32.71 18.20 -0.05
N ASN A 265 -33.85 17.56 0.19
CA ASN A 265 -34.72 17.89 1.31
C ASN A 265 -34.61 16.76 2.35
N LEU A 266 -34.23 17.09 3.60
CA LEU A 266 -34.04 16.10 4.67
C LEU A 266 -35.29 15.20 4.86
N MET A 267 -36.46 15.73 4.53
CA MET A 267 -37.74 15.03 4.61
C MET A 267 -37.88 13.90 3.58
N SER A 268 -37.33 14.02 2.35
CA SER A 268 -37.43 12.94 1.34
C SER A 268 -36.56 11.73 1.69
N VAL A 269 -35.44 11.98 2.38
CA VAL A 269 -34.53 10.91 2.83
C VAL A 269 -35.11 10.17 4.04
N LEU A 270 -35.84 10.87 4.91
CA LEU A 270 -36.50 10.28 6.08
C LEU A 270 -37.85 9.61 5.76
N SER A 271 -38.55 10.04 4.70
CA SER A 271 -39.87 9.51 4.33
C SER A 271 -39.81 8.20 3.52
N GLY A 272 -38.65 7.81 2.98
CA GLY A 272 -38.54 6.61 2.12
C GLY A 272 -39.25 6.76 0.77
N GLU A 273 -39.59 7.99 0.37
CA GLU A 273 -40.19 8.33 -0.92
C GLU A 273 -39.14 8.23 -2.03
N GLY A 274 -38.90 6.99 -2.45
CA GLY A 274 -37.91 6.66 -3.46
C GLY A 274 -37.76 5.16 -3.71
N LYS A 275 -38.45 4.30 -2.94
CA LYS A 275 -38.61 2.89 -3.29
C LYS A 275 -39.41 2.76 -4.59
N PRO A 276 -38.98 1.92 -5.56
CA PRO A 276 -39.82 1.58 -6.69
C PRO A 276 -41.13 1.00 -6.18
N GLN A 277 -42.26 1.55 -6.65
CA GLN A 277 -43.55 0.89 -6.49
C GLN A 277 -43.54 -0.36 -7.37
N GLU A 278 -43.88 -1.52 -6.80
CA GLU A 278 -44.31 -2.70 -7.57
C GLU A 278 -45.61 -2.41 -8.34
#